data_AF-A0A6A6NDA1-F1
#
_entry.id   AF-A0A6A6NDA1-F1
#
_cell.length_a   1.000
_cell.length_b   1.000
_cell.length_c   1.000
_cell.angle_alpha   90.00
_cell.angle_beta   90.00
_cell.angle_gamma   90.00
#
_symmetry.space_group_name_H-M   'P 1'
#
loop_
_entity.id
_entity.type
_entity.pdbx_description
1 polymer ?
#
loop_
_entity_poly.entity_id
_entity_poly.type
_entity_poly.pdbx_seq_one_letter_code
_entity_poly.pdbx_strand_id
1 'polypeptide(L)'
;MAAPASASWQPQEEGLKEICGLLEHQISHSSSADKSQIWQQLQHYSQIPDFNNYLVFILTRTKGKSVEIRQAAGLLLKNNLRNAYKSMTMAYQQFIKSELLPCIGAADRHIRSTVGTIISVIVQIGGISEWPELLQALVTCLDSNDLNHMEGAMDALSKVCITSNDL
;
A
#
# COMPACT_ATOMS: atom_id res chain seq x y z
N MET A 1 -20.80 -2.17 29.88
CA MET A 1 -20.64 -3.05 28.70
C MET A 1 -19.44 -2.52 27.93
N ALA A 2 -18.32 -3.24 27.96
CA ALA A 2 -17.12 -2.84 27.23
C ALA A 2 -17.34 -3.10 25.74
N ALA A 3 -17.07 -2.10 24.90
CA ALA A 3 -17.08 -2.27 23.45
C ALA A 3 -16.06 -3.37 23.06
N PRO A 4 -16.38 -4.25 22.09
CA PRO A 4 -15.41 -5.22 21.61
C PRO A 4 -14.27 -4.45 20.94
N ALA A 5 -13.04 -4.68 21.41
CA ALA A 5 -11.84 -4.16 20.77
C ALA A 5 -11.82 -4.65 19.31
N SER A 6 -11.81 -3.72 18.36
CA SER A 6 -11.64 -3.99 16.93
C SER A 6 -10.31 -4.72 16.75
N ALA A 7 -10.34 -6.04 16.58
CA ALA A 7 -9.13 -6.81 16.30
C ALA A 7 -8.52 -6.26 14.99
N SER A 8 -7.33 -5.67 15.09
CA SER A 8 -6.60 -5.22 13.91
C SER A 8 -6.25 -6.45 13.07
N TRP A 9 -6.47 -6.37 11.76
CA TRP A 9 -6.15 -7.46 10.84
C TRP A 9 -4.66 -7.84 10.98
N GLN A 10 -4.36 -9.13 10.90
CA GLN A 10 -3.00 -9.67 10.92
C GLN A 10 -2.86 -10.72 9.80
N PRO A 11 -1.70 -10.77 9.13
CA PRO A 11 -1.45 -11.78 8.11
C PRO A 11 -1.27 -13.16 8.75
N GLN A 12 -1.71 -14.20 8.05
CA GLN A 12 -1.26 -15.57 8.31
C GLN A 12 0.16 -15.74 7.78
N GLU A 13 1.01 -16.43 8.53
CA GLU A 13 2.44 -16.53 8.21
C GLU A 13 2.66 -17.30 6.90
N GLU A 14 1.88 -18.36 6.67
CA GLU A 14 1.90 -19.16 5.45
C GLU A 14 1.54 -18.32 4.22
N GLY A 15 0.42 -17.60 4.29
CA GLY A 15 -0.02 -16.72 3.19
C GLY A 15 0.99 -15.61 2.89
N LEU A 16 1.61 -15.03 3.94
CA LEU A 16 2.64 -14.02 3.77
C LEU A 16 3.89 -14.58 3.06
N LYS A 17 4.33 -15.79 3.45
CA LYS A 17 5.47 -16.48 2.82
C LYS A 17 5.18 -16.78 1.35
N GLU A 18 3.99 -17.28 1.05
CA GLU A 18 3.59 -17.63 -0.32
C GLU A 18 3.53 -16.39 -1.22
N ILE A 19 2.84 -15.33 -0.79
CA ILE A 19 2.74 -14.09 -1.57
C ILE A 19 4.12 -13.46 -1.79
N CYS A 20 4.99 -13.45 -0.77
CA CYS A 20 6.37 -12.98 -0.93
C CYS A 20 7.14 -13.80 -1.97
N GLY A 21 6.99 -15.14 -1.96
CA GLY A 21 7.64 -16.01 -2.94
C GLY A 21 7.15 -15.74 -4.37
N LEU A 22 5.84 -15.55 -4.55
CA LEU A 22 5.27 -15.19 -5.86
C LEU A 22 5.82 -13.86 -6.38
N LEU A 23 5.89 -12.84 -5.51
CA LEU A 23 6.46 -11.54 -5.86
C LEU A 23 7.95 -11.64 -6.21
N GLU A 24 8.71 -12.42 -5.46
CA GLU A 24 10.14 -12.67 -5.70
C GLU A 24 10.38 -13.36 -7.06
N HIS A 25 9.59 -14.37 -7.39
CA HIS A 25 9.64 -15.00 -8.71
C HIS A 25 9.22 -14.06 -9.84
N GLN A 26 8.25 -13.17 -9.60
CA GLN A 26 7.80 -12.20 -10.60
C GLN A 26 8.91 -11.22 -11.00
N ILE A 27 9.68 -10.72 -10.02
CA ILE A 27 10.77 -9.76 -10.25
C ILE A 27 12.08 -10.41 -10.69
N SER A 28 12.24 -11.72 -10.47
CA SER A 28 13.45 -12.45 -10.85
C SER A 28 13.63 -12.49 -12.38
N HIS A 29 14.84 -12.18 -12.83
CA HIS A 29 15.21 -12.19 -14.25
C HIS A 29 15.77 -13.56 -14.70
N SER A 30 16.18 -14.39 -13.73
CA SER A 30 16.85 -15.67 -13.95
C SER A 30 15.97 -16.90 -13.69
N SER A 31 14.73 -16.73 -13.21
CA SER A 31 13.85 -17.87 -12.95
C SER A 31 13.31 -18.43 -14.27
N SER A 32 13.49 -19.73 -14.50
CA SER A 32 12.81 -20.50 -15.55
C SER A 32 11.30 -20.65 -15.32
N ALA A 33 10.79 -20.12 -14.21
CA ALA A 33 9.38 -20.10 -13.88
C ALA A 33 8.59 -19.28 -14.90
N ASP A 34 7.45 -19.83 -15.33
CA ASP A 34 6.55 -19.16 -16.27
C ASP A 34 5.92 -17.93 -15.60
N LYS A 35 6.40 -16.74 -15.98
CA LYS A 35 5.89 -15.46 -15.48
C LYS A 35 4.38 -15.30 -15.71
N SER A 36 3.83 -15.94 -16.75
CA SER A 36 2.39 -15.91 -17.01
C SER A 36 1.61 -16.70 -15.95
N GLN A 37 2.12 -17.85 -15.53
CA GLN A 37 1.52 -18.67 -14.48
C GLN A 37 1.55 -17.96 -13.12
N ILE A 38 2.68 -17.33 -12.76
CA ILE A 38 2.80 -16.53 -11.53
C ILE A 38 1.80 -15.38 -11.52
N TRP A 39 1.65 -14.68 -12.66
CA TRP A 39 0.69 -13.61 -12.78
C TRP A 39 -0.76 -14.11 -12.65
N GLN A 40 -1.09 -15.27 -13.24
CA GLN A 40 -2.39 -15.90 -13.06
C GLN A 40 -2.68 -16.26 -11.60
N GLN A 41 -1.68 -16.74 -10.85
CA GLN A 41 -1.82 -17.00 -9.42
C GLN A 41 -2.08 -15.70 -8.64
N LEU A 42 -1.33 -14.63 -8.91
CA LEU A 42 -1.56 -13.33 -8.27
C LEU A 42 -2.96 -12.75 -8.62
N GLN A 43 -3.45 -12.98 -9.83
CA GLN A 43 -4.83 -12.63 -10.21
C GLN A 43 -5.86 -13.46 -9.46
N HIS A 44 -5.62 -14.76 -9.24
CA HIS A 44 -6.49 -15.57 -8.40
C HIS A 44 -6.54 -15.04 -6.95
N TYR A 45 -5.38 -14.69 -6.39
CA TYR A 45 -5.28 -14.06 -5.08
C TYR A 45 -6.03 -12.73 -4.97
N SER A 46 -6.12 -11.95 -6.06
CA SER A 46 -6.88 -10.69 -6.07
C SER A 46 -8.36 -10.83 -5.76
N GLN A 47 -8.92 -12.05 -5.88
CA GLN A 47 -10.30 -12.35 -5.52
C GLN A 47 -10.49 -12.61 -4.02
N ILE A 48 -9.40 -12.80 -3.27
CA ILE A 48 -9.45 -13.02 -1.83
C ILE A 48 -9.66 -11.67 -1.12
N PRO A 49 -10.67 -11.54 -0.24
CA PRO A 49 -11.09 -10.25 0.32
C PRO A 49 -9.99 -9.44 1.01
N ASP A 50 -9.04 -10.09 1.68
CA ASP A 50 -7.97 -9.44 2.46
C ASP A 50 -6.61 -9.45 1.75
N PHE A 51 -6.54 -9.87 0.49
CA PHE A 51 -5.28 -9.90 -0.26
C PHE A 51 -4.59 -8.53 -0.30
N ASN A 52 -5.37 -7.45 -0.46
CA ASN A 52 -4.84 -6.09 -0.46
C ASN A 52 -4.22 -5.70 0.91
N ASN A 53 -4.68 -6.30 2.01
CA ASN A 53 -4.06 -6.11 3.33
C ASN A 53 -2.70 -6.82 3.42
N TYR A 54 -2.53 -8.00 2.80
CA TYR A 54 -1.21 -8.62 2.66
C TYR A 54 -0.27 -7.74 1.86
N LEU A 55 -0.71 -7.18 0.74
CA LEU A 55 0.14 -6.35 -0.11
C LEU A 55 0.59 -5.07 0.60
N VAL A 56 -0.30 -4.39 1.33
CA VAL A 56 0.10 -3.20 2.11
C VAL A 56 1.02 -3.61 3.26
N PHE A 57 0.76 -4.73 3.94
CA PHE A 57 1.61 -5.22 5.02
C PHE A 57 3.03 -5.54 4.53
N ILE A 58 3.18 -6.17 3.36
CA ILE A 58 4.49 -6.43 2.74
C ILE A 58 5.16 -5.09 2.39
N LEU A 59 4.44 -4.15 1.81
CA LEU A 59 4.99 -2.83 1.52
C LEU A 59 5.51 -2.12 2.79
N THR A 60 4.77 -2.17 3.90
CA THR A 60 4.99 -1.27 5.06
C THR A 60 5.76 -1.93 6.21
N ARG A 61 5.53 -3.21 6.50
CA ARG A 61 6.03 -3.87 7.72
C ARG A 61 7.13 -4.91 7.49
N THR A 62 7.28 -5.50 6.31
CA THR A 62 8.31 -6.54 6.08
C THR A 62 9.69 -5.92 5.78
N LYS A 63 10.29 -5.24 6.77
CA LYS A 63 11.61 -4.59 6.64
C LYS A 63 12.77 -5.56 6.36
N GLY A 64 12.59 -6.86 6.63
CA GLY A 64 13.55 -7.91 6.28
C GLY A 64 13.50 -8.38 4.82
N LYS A 65 12.49 -7.95 4.04
CA LYS A 65 12.41 -8.20 2.60
C LYS A 65 13.07 -7.06 1.82
N SER A 66 13.57 -7.38 0.63
CA SER A 66 14.22 -6.40 -0.24
C SER A 66 13.25 -5.29 -0.66
N VAL A 67 13.77 -4.12 -0.98
CA VAL A 67 12.96 -2.97 -1.41
C VAL A 67 12.18 -3.31 -2.68
N GLU A 68 12.75 -4.12 -3.57
CA GLU A 68 12.13 -4.55 -4.82
C GLU A 68 10.87 -5.38 -4.58
N ILE A 69 10.90 -6.33 -3.63
CA ILE A 69 9.71 -7.12 -3.27
C ILE A 69 8.63 -6.22 -2.67
N ARG A 70 9.02 -5.31 -1.76
CA ARG A 70 8.08 -4.36 -1.13
C ARG A 70 7.44 -3.43 -2.16
N GLN A 71 8.22 -2.96 -3.14
CA GLN A 71 7.72 -2.15 -4.23
C GLN A 71 6.80 -2.94 -5.17
N ALA A 72 7.14 -4.19 -5.50
CA ALA A 72 6.28 -5.05 -6.31
C ALA A 72 4.90 -5.24 -5.64
N ALA A 73 4.88 -5.47 -4.32
CA ALA A 73 3.65 -5.53 -3.55
C ALA A 73 2.84 -4.22 -3.63
N GLY A 74 3.50 -3.07 -3.44
CA GLY A 74 2.84 -1.77 -3.52
C GLY A 74 2.31 -1.42 -4.91
N LEU A 75 3.03 -1.79 -5.98
CA LEU A 75 2.57 -1.59 -7.36
C LEU A 75 1.36 -2.47 -7.69
N LEU A 76 1.36 -3.73 -7.24
CA LEU A 76 0.22 -4.63 -7.38
C LEU A 76 -0.99 -4.09 -6.58
N LEU A 77 -0.77 -3.65 -5.35
CA LEU A 77 -1.80 -3.04 -4.51
C LEU A 77 -2.45 -1.84 -5.21
N LYS A 78 -1.62 -0.91 -5.72
CA LYS A 78 -2.09 0.25 -6.47
C LYS A 78 -3.04 -0.15 -7.61
N ASN A 79 -2.67 -1.17 -8.39
CA ASN A 79 -3.47 -1.63 -9.52
C ASN A 79 -4.78 -2.28 -9.05
N ASN A 80 -4.75 -3.08 -7.99
CA ASN A 80 -5.94 -3.72 -7.44
C ASN A 80 -6.95 -2.70 -6.89
N LEU A 81 -6.48 -1.68 -6.17
CA LEU A 81 -7.35 -0.69 -5.52
C LEU A 81 -8.19 0.10 -6.54
N ARG A 82 -7.68 0.36 -7.75
CA ARG A 82 -8.44 1.04 -8.82
C ARG A 82 -9.80 0.39 -9.09
N ASN A 83 -9.87 -0.93 -8.99
CA ASN A 83 -11.08 -1.69 -9.30
C ASN A 83 -11.79 -2.21 -8.03
N ALA A 84 -11.03 -2.56 -6.99
CA ALA A 84 -11.58 -3.23 -5.81
C ALA A 84 -11.91 -2.29 -4.64
N TYR A 85 -11.32 -1.08 -4.58
CA TYR A 85 -11.38 -0.28 -3.34
C TYR A 85 -12.80 0.00 -2.86
N LYS A 86 -13.71 0.37 -3.76
CA LYS A 86 -15.11 0.67 -3.42
C LYS A 86 -15.92 -0.56 -2.97
N SER A 87 -15.53 -1.78 -3.35
CA SER A 87 -16.21 -3.02 -2.94
C SER A 87 -15.59 -3.66 -1.69
N MET A 88 -14.42 -3.18 -1.23
CA MET A 88 -13.79 -3.63 0.00
C MET A 88 -14.60 -3.23 1.24
N THR A 89 -14.51 -4.03 2.30
CA THR A 89 -15.08 -3.67 3.60
C THR A 89 -14.37 -2.43 4.18
N MET A 90 -15.10 -1.64 4.98
CA MET A 90 -14.52 -0.48 5.65
C MET A 90 -13.30 -0.85 6.52
N ALA A 91 -13.33 -2.02 7.17
CA ALA A 91 -12.22 -2.49 8.00
C ALA A 91 -10.93 -2.67 7.18
N TYR A 92 -11.01 -3.21 5.96
CA TYR A 92 -9.83 -3.40 5.11
C TYR A 92 -9.35 -2.09 4.49
N GLN A 93 -10.27 -1.19 4.11
CA GLN A 93 -9.89 0.16 3.69
C GLN A 93 -9.16 0.92 4.81
N GLN A 94 -9.67 0.87 6.04
CA GLN A 94 -9.06 1.50 7.21
C GLN A 94 -7.70 0.90 7.52
N PHE A 95 -7.54 -0.43 7.43
CA PHE A 95 -6.25 -1.09 7.62
C PHE A 95 -5.21 -0.55 6.62
N ILE A 96 -5.53 -0.52 5.33
CA ILE A 96 -4.64 0.01 4.29
C ILE A 96 -4.24 1.46 4.59
N LYS A 97 -5.22 2.32 4.89
CA LYS A 97 -4.97 3.71 5.25
C LYS A 97 -4.00 3.81 6.43
N SER A 98 -4.25 3.07 7.51
CA SER A 98 -3.43 3.09 8.73
C SER A 98 -1.99 2.63 8.50
N GLU A 99 -1.77 1.70 7.57
CA GLU A 99 -0.44 1.21 7.21
C GLU A 99 0.34 2.22 6.35
N LEU A 100 -0.36 2.96 5.48
CA LEU A 100 0.28 3.91 4.56
C LEU A 100 0.73 5.20 5.26
N LEU A 101 -0.05 5.75 6.21
CA LEU A 101 0.24 7.06 6.81
C LEU A 101 1.64 7.15 7.44
N PRO A 102 2.09 6.18 8.27
CA PRO A 102 3.45 6.24 8.84
C PRO A 102 4.55 6.09 7.78
N CYS A 103 4.24 5.51 6.62
CA CYS A 103 5.20 5.27 5.56
C CYS A 103 5.40 6.47 4.63
N ILE A 104 4.65 7.56 4.80
CA ILE A 104 4.90 8.83 4.10
C ILE A 104 6.33 9.30 4.38
N GLY A 105 6.79 9.20 5.63
CA GLY A 105 8.16 9.54 6.04
C GLY A 105 9.14 8.37 6.05
N ALA A 106 8.89 7.29 5.31
CA ALA A 106 9.79 6.12 5.31
C ALA A 106 11.23 6.52 4.94
N ALA A 107 12.25 5.92 5.56
CA ALA A 107 13.65 6.24 5.26
C ALA A 107 14.04 5.98 3.80
N ASP A 108 13.45 4.94 3.20
CA ASP A 108 13.70 4.57 1.81
C ASP A 108 12.82 5.39 0.85
N ARG A 109 13.46 6.12 -0.07
CA ARG A 109 12.78 6.98 -1.06
C ARG A 109 11.85 6.21 -2.00
N HIS A 110 12.21 4.98 -2.36
CA HIS A 110 11.41 4.15 -3.25
C HIS A 110 10.11 3.72 -2.56
N ILE A 111 10.17 3.38 -1.27
CA ILE A 111 8.98 3.11 -0.46
C ILE A 111 8.11 4.38 -0.33
N ARG A 112 8.69 5.54 0.00
CA ARG A 112 7.93 6.81 0.06
C ARG A 112 7.18 7.09 -1.23
N SER A 113 7.87 6.98 -2.37
CA SER A 113 7.26 7.25 -3.69
C SER A 113 6.12 6.28 -4.02
N THR A 114 6.30 4.99 -3.72
CA THR A 114 5.23 3.97 -3.90
C THR A 114 4.03 4.27 -3.00
N VAL A 115 4.25 4.61 -1.72
CA VAL A 115 3.20 5.00 -0.77
C VAL A 115 2.44 6.22 -1.26
N GLY A 116 3.13 7.28 -1.68
CA GLY A 116 2.49 8.49 -2.24
C GLY A 116 1.63 8.19 -3.47
N THR A 117 2.04 7.23 -4.30
CA THR A 117 1.26 6.79 -5.48
C THR A 117 0.00 6.02 -5.10
N ILE A 118 0.05 5.20 -4.03
CA ILE A 118 -1.14 4.49 -3.54
C ILE A 118 -2.10 5.47 -2.87
N ILE A 119 -1.57 6.42 -2.08
CA ILE A 119 -2.34 7.49 -1.48
C ILE A 119 -3.11 8.27 -2.55
N SER A 120 -2.46 8.69 -3.64
CA SER A 120 -3.14 9.42 -4.70
C SER A 120 -4.26 8.61 -5.35
N VAL A 121 -4.09 7.30 -5.55
CA VAL A 121 -5.16 6.42 -6.05
C VAL A 121 -6.35 6.36 -5.08
N ILE A 122 -6.11 6.21 -3.78
CA ILE A 122 -7.20 6.18 -2.79
C ILE A 122 -7.96 7.50 -2.77
N VAL A 123 -7.25 8.63 -2.78
CA VAL A 123 -7.86 9.97 -2.81
C VAL A 123 -8.61 10.21 -4.14
N GLN A 124 -8.10 9.72 -5.26
CA GLN A 124 -8.79 9.83 -6.56
C GLN A 124 -10.12 9.04 -6.57
N ILE A 125 -10.20 7.91 -5.87
CA ILE A 125 -11.39 7.06 -5.86
C ILE A 125 -12.45 7.56 -4.86
N GLY A 126 -12.03 7.94 -3.66
CA GLY A 126 -12.91 8.30 -2.55
C GLY A 126 -13.06 9.80 -2.32
N GLY A 127 -12.13 10.62 -2.80
CA GLY A 127 -12.00 12.02 -2.43
C GLY A 127 -11.25 12.19 -1.10
N ILE A 128 -10.68 13.39 -0.91
CA ILE A 128 -9.92 13.72 0.30
C ILE A 128 -10.82 13.78 1.56
N SER A 129 -12.11 14.07 1.39
CA SER A 129 -13.10 14.12 2.47
C SER A 129 -13.31 12.76 3.15
N GLU A 130 -13.11 11.67 2.41
CA GLU A 130 -13.23 10.30 2.93
C GLU A 130 -11.96 9.82 3.66
N TRP A 131 -10.92 10.66 3.75
CA TRP A 131 -9.68 10.34 4.45
C TRP A 131 -9.07 11.57 5.15
N PRO A 132 -9.76 12.17 6.14
CA PRO A 132 -9.31 13.37 6.84
C PRO A 132 -7.96 13.18 7.56
N GLU A 133 -7.67 11.96 8.04
CA GLU A 133 -6.42 11.64 8.72
C GLU A 133 -5.18 11.84 7.83
N LEU A 134 -5.35 11.76 6.50
CA LEU A 134 -4.27 12.01 5.55
C LEU A 134 -3.75 13.44 5.63
N LEU A 135 -4.65 14.44 5.67
CA LEU A 135 -4.25 15.84 5.77
C LEU A 135 -3.48 16.10 7.06
N GLN A 136 -3.95 15.53 8.18
CA GLN A 136 -3.26 15.65 9.45
C GLN A 136 -1.86 15.02 9.39
N ALA A 137 -1.73 13.82 8.80
CA ALA A 137 -0.43 13.16 8.65
C ALA A 137 0.53 13.98 7.77
N LEU A 138 0.04 14.55 6.66
CA LEU A 138 0.86 15.37 5.76
C LEU A 138 1.35 16.65 6.45
N VAL A 139 0.48 17.36 7.17
CA VAL A 139 0.87 18.55 7.95
C VAL A 139 1.91 18.18 9.00
N THR A 140 1.70 17.09 9.76
CA THR A 140 2.66 16.62 10.75
C THR A 140 4.02 16.29 10.13
N CYS A 141 4.04 15.69 8.94
CA CYS A 141 5.29 15.37 8.24
C CYS A 141 6.03 16.64 7.76
N LEU A 142 5.29 17.63 7.26
CA LEU A 142 5.86 18.91 6.80
C LEU A 142 6.40 19.77 7.95
N ASP A 143 5.77 19.69 9.13
CA ASP A 143 6.19 20.42 10.33
C ASP A 143 7.33 19.70 11.09
N SER A 144 7.73 18.52 10.62
CA SER A 144 8.83 17.77 11.23
C SER A 144 10.20 18.29 10.77
N ASN A 145 11.22 18.12 11.61
CA ASN A 145 12.62 18.42 11.26
C ASN A 145 13.31 17.27 10.49
N ASP A 146 12.56 16.28 10.00
CA ASP A 146 13.10 15.15 9.25
C ASP A 146 12.87 15.34 7.75
N LEU A 147 13.97 15.37 6.99
CA LEU A 147 13.94 15.53 5.53
C LEU A 147 13.11 14.45 4.83
N ASN A 148 13.10 13.20 5.33
CA ASN A 148 12.32 12.13 4.71
C ASN A 148 10.82 12.38 4.86
N HIS A 149 10.39 12.89 6.01
CA HIS A 149 9.00 13.26 6.26
C HIS A 149 8.59 14.45 5.38
N MET A 150 9.39 15.51 5.34
CA MET A 150 9.11 16.69 4.50
C MET A 150 9.03 16.32 3.01
N GLU A 151 10.04 15.63 2.47
CA GLU A 151 10.06 15.19 1.06
C GLU A 151 8.89 14.26 0.74
N GLY A 152 8.62 13.28 1.62
CA GLY A 152 7.54 12.32 1.43
C GLY A 152 6.17 12.98 1.41
N ALA A 153 5.94 13.96 2.29
CA ALA A 153 4.71 14.71 2.32
C ALA A 153 4.55 15.62 1.09
N MET A 154 5.62 16.28 0.65
CA MET A 154 5.58 17.09 -0.59
C MET A 154 5.32 16.24 -1.83
N ASP A 155 5.95 15.07 -1.95
CA ASP A 155 5.73 14.14 -3.06
C ASP A 155 4.29 13.60 -3.07
N ALA A 156 3.78 13.19 -1.90
CA ALA A 156 2.39 12.75 -1.77
C ALA A 156 1.39 13.87 -2.10
N LEU A 157 1.61 15.08 -1.61
CA LEU A 157 0.78 16.26 -1.93
C LEU A 157 0.81 16.56 -3.43
N SER A 158 1.98 16.59 -4.04
CA SER A 158 2.14 16.80 -5.48
C SER A 158 1.32 15.79 -6.28
N LYS A 159 1.41 14.50 -5.93
CA LYS A 159 0.65 13.43 -6.59
C LYS A 159 -0.87 13.59 -6.40
N VAL A 160 -1.33 13.92 -5.20
CA VAL A 160 -2.76 14.15 -4.92
C VAL A 160 -3.28 15.37 -5.71
N CYS A 161 -2.56 16.49 -5.69
CA CYS A 161 -2.98 17.73 -6.35
C CYS A 161 -2.96 17.61 -7.88
N ILE A 162 -1.95 16.97 -8.48
CA ILE A 162 -1.85 16.86 -9.94
C ILE A 162 -2.91 15.92 -10.49
N THR A 163 -3.16 14.78 -9.82
CA THR A 163 -4.18 13.81 -10.27
C THR A 163 -5.63 14.31 -10.10
N SER A 164 -5.84 15.40 -9.36
CA SER A 164 -7.15 16.05 -9.23
C SER A 164 -7.57 16.81 -10.50
N ASN A 165 -6.63 17.11 -11.40
CA ASN A 165 -6.87 17.88 -12.63
C ASN A 165 -7.10 17.03 -13.88
N ASP A 166 -6.98 15.70 -13.80
CA ASP A 166 -7.14 14.77 -14.93
C ASP A 166 -8.53 14.10 -14.97
N LEU A 167 -9.53 14.69 -14.31
CA LEU A 167 -10.94 14.27 -14.31
C LEU A 167 -11.84 15.34 -14.91
#